data_AF-A0A962EM41-F1
#
_entry.id   AF-A0A962EM41-F1
#
_cell.length_a   1.000
_cell.length_b   1.000
_cell.length_c   1.000
_cell.angle_alpha   90.00
_cell.angle_beta   90.00
_cell.angle_gamma   90.00
#
_symmetry.space_group_name_H-M   'P 1'
#
loop_
_entity.id
_entity.type
_entity.pdbx_description
1 polymer ?
#
loop_
_entity_poly.entity_id
_entity_poly.type
_entity_poly.pdbx_seq_one_letter_code
_entity_poly.pdbx_strand_id
1 'polypeptide(L)'
;MSKSTKLIPYVEAFGILAAKLDTSKEEFAGWIFLGPKDGGLDAYQNASQLEPDAPKPPRFYFSYHEGERDYLQLLPQLWFVYEDILNFNPSNEARLLTFESLLSRWDQIPGTTAVDFIKAKIADSSLMDLHPTFGGTQALNPAEADFPPLEEGLFSLAEIILVEEKELKNLIAVAPKSENFTNKRLGESSLSINSGSVTELPNPPKRMDDWYLAIRDARHEFITQNMREPDTLEMWLRLCQMPPSSYGITIDNSFRETTLHLDNKPLTKTNFKLRWNRYSNKQVLIDINSDNKDQ
;
A
#
# COMPACT_ATOMS: atom_id res chain seq x y z
N MET A 1 26.83 -19.37 17.12
CA MET A 1 27.39 -19.34 15.76
C MET A 1 26.38 -18.61 14.88
N SER A 2 26.71 -17.40 14.41
CA SER A 2 25.86 -16.68 13.46
C SER A 2 25.86 -17.47 12.14
N LYS A 3 24.69 -17.89 11.64
CA LYS A 3 24.58 -18.45 10.29
C LYS A 3 25.09 -17.39 9.31
N SER A 4 26.10 -17.73 8.49
CA SER A 4 26.49 -16.86 7.38
C SER A 4 25.27 -16.65 6.48
N THR A 5 24.88 -15.40 6.28
CA THR A 5 23.76 -15.02 5.42
C THR A 5 24.24 -15.03 3.97
N LYS A 6 23.70 -15.93 3.14
CA LYS A 6 24.09 -16.01 1.73
C LYS A 6 23.52 -14.81 0.98
N LEU A 7 24.38 -14.03 0.33
CA LEU A 7 23.97 -12.96 -0.57
C LEU A 7 24.05 -13.43 -2.03
N ILE A 8 23.09 -13.00 -2.84
CA ILE A 8 23.04 -13.26 -4.28
C ILE A 8 22.96 -11.94 -5.06
N PRO A 9 23.52 -11.88 -6.29
CA PRO A 9 23.46 -10.68 -7.11
C PRO A 9 22.05 -10.47 -7.69
N TYR A 10 21.76 -9.22 -8.08
CA TYR A 10 20.50 -8.82 -8.70
C TYR A 10 20.01 -9.76 -9.80
N VAL A 11 20.88 -10.18 -10.73
CA VAL A 11 20.48 -11.01 -11.87
C VAL A 11 19.87 -12.35 -11.41
N GLU A 12 20.45 -12.97 -10.37
CA GLU A 12 19.92 -14.20 -9.79
C GLU A 12 18.62 -13.93 -9.02
N ALA A 13 18.59 -12.88 -8.20
CA ALA A 13 17.41 -12.52 -7.41
C ALA A 13 16.20 -12.20 -8.30
N PHE A 14 16.42 -11.39 -9.34
CA PHE A 14 15.41 -11.06 -10.34
C PHE A 14 14.95 -12.31 -11.10
N GLY A 15 15.87 -13.20 -11.50
CA GLY A 15 15.50 -14.45 -12.17
C GLY A 15 14.56 -15.33 -11.33
N ILE A 16 14.81 -15.42 -10.02
CA ILE A 16 13.94 -16.16 -9.09
C ILE A 16 12.56 -15.51 -8.98
N LEU A 17 12.50 -14.19 -8.72
CA LEU A 17 11.22 -13.50 -8.52
C LEU A 17 10.42 -13.37 -9.81
N ALA A 18 11.07 -13.15 -10.95
CA ALA A 18 10.41 -13.13 -12.26
C ALA A 18 9.74 -14.47 -12.56
N ALA A 19 10.44 -15.60 -12.33
CA ALA A 19 9.87 -16.92 -12.51
C ALA A 19 8.72 -17.23 -11.52
N LYS A 20 8.79 -16.70 -10.29
CA LYS A 20 7.83 -16.98 -9.23
C LYS A 20 6.56 -16.11 -9.29
N LEU A 21 6.72 -14.83 -9.65
CA LEU A 21 5.69 -13.79 -9.46
C LEU A 21 5.33 -13.04 -10.75
N ASP A 22 5.97 -13.38 -11.87
CA ASP A 22 5.85 -12.67 -13.16
C ASP A 22 6.14 -11.17 -13.00
N THR A 23 7.23 -10.84 -12.30
CA THR A 23 7.58 -9.46 -11.94
C THR A 23 8.41 -8.77 -13.01
N SER A 24 8.21 -7.45 -13.15
CA SER A 24 9.05 -6.58 -13.98
C SER A 24 10.24 -6.02 -13.19
N LYS A 25 11.19 -5.39 -13.88
CA LYS A 25 12.34 -4.75 -13.20
C LYS A 25 11.91 -3.53 -12.40
N GLU A 26 10.90 -2.83 -12.87
CA GLU A 26 10.32 -1.67 -12.26
C GLU A 26 9.55 -2.06 -10.98
N GLU A 27 8.74 -3.12 -11.02
CA GLU A 27 8.09 -3.64 -9.80
C GLU A 27 9.13 -4.09 -8.77
N PHE A 28 10.20 -4.77 -9.22
CA PHE A 28 11.31 -5.13 -8.34
C PHE A 28 11.95 -3.89 -7.69
N ALA A 29 12.22 -2.83 -8.45
CA ALA A 29 12.71 -1.56 -7.91
C ALA A 29 11.72 -0.94 -6.92
N GLY A 30 10.42 -1.02 -7.21
CA GLY A 30 9.37 -0.59 -6.30
C GLY A 30 9.41 -1.32 -4.95
N TRP A 31 9.67 -2.63 -4.92
CA TRP A 31 9.86 -3.35 -3.66
C TRP A 31 11.09 -2.90 -2.89
N ILE A 32 12.19 -2.57 -3.57
CA ILE A 32 13.38 -2.01 -2.91
C ILE A 32 13.06 -0.63 -2.31
N PHE A 33 12.30 0.20 -3.04
CA PHE A 33 11.84 1.51 -2.56
C PHE A 33 10.97 1.38 -1.29
N LEU A 34 9.99 0.48 -1.31
CA LEU A 34 9.11 0.25 -0.15
C LEU A 34 9.89 -0.28 1.06
N GLY A 35 10.85 -1.18 0.82
CA GLY A 35 11.59 -1.84 1.88
C GLY A 35 10.73 -2.79 2.72
N PRO A 36 11.34 -3.59 3.61
CA PRO A 36 10.66 -4.70 4.28
C PRO A 36 9.54 -4.28 5.23
N LYS A 37 9.55 -3.04 5.74
CA LYS A 37 8.49 -2.55 6.64
C LYS A 37 7.17 -2.32 5.91
N ASP A 38 7.22 -2.06 4.61
CA ASP A 38 6.07 -1.78 3.77
C ASP A 38 5.82 -2.91 2.76
N GLY A 39 6.31 -4.13 3.06
CA GLY A 39 6.10 -5.33 2.24
C GLY A 39 7.08 -5.50 1.08
N GLY A 40 8.14 -4.68 1.03
CA GLY A 40 9.19 -4.70 0.03
C GLY A 40 10.44 -5.51 0.45
N LEU A 41 11.58 -5.19 -0.17
CA LEU A 41 12.84 -5.92 -0.06
C LEU A 41 13.97 -5.02 0.45
N ASP A 42 14.90 -5.62 1.18
CA ASP A 42 16.21 -5.01 1.40
C ASP A 42 17.14 -5.27 0.22
N ALA A 43 17.89 -4.25 -0.17
CA ALA A 43 19.01 -4.35 -1.10
C ALA A 43 20.30 -3.86 -0.46
N TYR A 44 21.43 -4.38 -0.94
CA TYR A 44 22.76 -4.08 -0.41
C TYR A 44 23.73 -3.74 -1.55
N GLN A 45 24.72 -2.89 -1.26
CA GLN A 45 25.80 -2.54 -2.18
C GLN A 45 27.13 -3.15 -1.75
N ASN A 46 28.07 -3.26 -2.69
CA ASN A 46 29.47 -3.66 -2.45
C ASN A 46 29.67 -5.05 -1.80
N ALA A 47 28.68 -5.95 -1.87
CA ALA A 47 28.78 -7.24 -1.22
C ALA A 47 29.79 -8.20 -1.86
N SER A 48 30.06 -8.06 -3.17
CA SER A 48 31.09 -8.84 -3.87
C SER A 48 32.51 -8.60 -3.37
N GLN A 49 32.72 -7.51 -2.63
CA GLN A 49 34.02 -7.07 -2.14
C GLN A 49 34.25 -7.46 -0.67
N LEU A 50 33.29 -8.16 -0.06
CA LEU A 50 33.32 -8.53 1.35
C LEU A 50 33.80 -9.96 1.54
N GLU A 51 34.73 -10.14 2.49
CA GLU A 51 35.12 -11.45 2.98
C GLU A 51 33.94 -12.16 3.66
N PRO A 52 33.92 -13.52 3.72
CA PRO A 52 32.80 -14.29 4.27
C PRO A 52 32.40 -13.97 5.72
N ASP A 53 33.30 -13.37 6.49
CA ASP A 53 33.16 -12.97 7.89
C ASP A 53 33.03 -11.44 8.07
N ALA A 54 33.00 -10.69 6.97
CA ALA A 54 32.83 -9.24 7.00
C ALA A 54 31.44 -8.83 7.55
N PRO A 55 31.33 -7.64 8.16
CA PRO A 55 30.04 -7.10 8.58
C PRO A 55 29.09 -6.98 7.38
N LYS A 56 27.79 -7.03 7.68
CA LYS A 56 26.72 -6.93 6.68
C LYS A 56 26.96 -5.72 5.75
N PRO A 57 26.89 -5.88 4.42
CA PRO A 57 27.14 -4.80 3.49
C PRO A 57 26.23 -3.59 3.74
N PRO A 58 26.64 -2.38 3.34
CA PRO A 58 25.79 -1.21 3.40
C PRO A 58 24.46 -1.44 2.68
N ARG A 59 23.35 -1.03 3.32
CA ARG A 59 22.04 -1.03 2.67
C ARG A 59 21.98 0.03 1.58
N PHE A 60 21.29 -0.34 0.50
CA PHE A 60 20.93 0.57 -0.58
C PHE A 60 19.63 1.31 -0.25
N TYR A 61 19.56 2.59 -0.63
CA TYR A 61 18.35 3.40 -0.57
C TYR A 61 18.29 4.29 -1.80
N PHE A 62 17.14 4.32 -2.50
CA PHE A 62 16.95 5.23 -3.64
C PHE A 62 17.01 6.71 -3.27
N SER A 63 16.73 7.06 -2.01
CA SER A 63 16.84 8.45 -1.53
C SER A 63 18.26 9.03 -1.62
N TYR A 64 19.30 8.20 -1.76
CA TYR A 64 20.66 8.66 -2.03
C TYR A 64 20.92 8.96 -3.52
N HIS A 65 19.93 8.71 -4.37
CA HIS A 65 19.95 8.90 -5.82
C HIS A 65 18.77 9.77 -6.26
N GLU A 66 18.34 10.71 -5.40
CA GLU A 66 17.25 11.65 -5.70
C GLU A 66 17.56 12.41 -7.00
N GLY A 67 16.57 12.48 -7.90
CA GLY A 67 16.73 13.13 -9.20
C GLY A 67 17.26 12.25 -10.34
N GLU A 68 17.73 11.01 -10.06
CA GLU A 68 18.12 10.07 -11.11
C GLU A 68 16.88 9.48 -11.79
N ARG A 69 16.67 9.80 -13.07
CA ARG A 69 15.51 9.31 -13.83
C ARG A 69 15.66 7.83 -14.19
N ASP A 70 16.83 7.41 -14.66
CA ASP A 70 17.07 6.01 -14.99
C ASP A 70 17.52 5.26 -13.73
N TYR A 71 16.59 5.05 -12.80
CA TYR A 71 16.86 4.32 -11.56
C TYR A 71 17.12 2.82 -11.82
N LEU A 72 16.73 2.29 -12.98
CA LEU A 72 16.94 0.87 -13.33
C LEU A 72 18.41 0.56 -13.54
N GLN A 73 19.22 1.54 -13.98
CA GLN A 73 20.67 1.38 -14.11
C GLN A 73 21.35 1.10 -12.75
N LEU A 74 20.69 1.42 -11.63
CA LEU A 74 21.20 1.19 -10.29
C LEU A 74 21.01 -0.26 -9.81
N LEU A 75 20.13 -1.04 -10.44
CA LEU A 75 19.78 -2.39 -9.98
C LEU A 75 20.91 -3.43 -10.15
N PRO A 76 21.67 -3.46 -11.27
CA PRO A 76 22.65 -4.53 -11.51
C PRO A 76 23.78 -4.65 -10.48
N GLN A 77 24.07 -3.58 -9.73
CA GLN A 77 25.09 -3.57 -8.68
C GLN A 77 24.58 -4.03 -7.30
N LEU A 78 23.28 -4.32 -7.18
CA LEU A 78 22.64 -4.66 -5.92
C LEU A 78 22.73 -6.15 -5.58
N TRP A 79 22.73 -6.42 -4.29
CA TRP A 79 22.80 -7.75 -3.69
C TRP A 79 21.65 -7.96 -2.72
N PHE A 80 21.23 -9.21 -2.57
CA PHE A 80 20.03 -9.58 -1.81
C PHE A 80 20.32 -10.80 -0.94
N VAL A 81 19.67 -10.88 0.20
CA VAL A 81 19.71 -12.08 1.04
C VAL A 81 18.93 -13.20 0.34
N TYR A 82 19.58 -14.33 0.12
CA TYR A 82 19.03 -15.45 -0.64
C TYR A 82 17.72 -15.96 -0.01
N GLU A 83 17.71 -16.14 1.31
CA GLU A 83 16.53 -16.60 2.03
C GLU A 83 15.36 -15.61 1.96
N ASP A 84 15.65 -14.31 1.97
CA ASP A 84 14.62 -13.28 1.84
C ASP A 84 13.97 -13.37 0.46
N ILE A 85 14.77 -13.52 -0.61
CA ILE A 85 14.27 -13.67 -1.98
C ILE A 85 13.42 -14.94 -2.15
N LEU A 86 13.86 -16.09 -1.63
CA LEU A 86 13.09 -17.34 -1.73
C LEU A 86 11.73 -17.23 -1.04
N ASN A 87 11.72 -16.62 0.16
CA ASN A 87 10.52 -16.50 0.98
C ASN A 87 9.65 -15.30 0.59
N PHE A 88 10.16 -14.38 -0.24
CA PHE A 88 9.43 -13.19 -0.63
C PHE A 88 8.16 -13.54 -1.39
N ASN A 89 7.04 -13.11 -0.84
CA ASN A 89 5.71 -13.29 -1.41
C ASN A 89 4.88 -12.05 -1.04
N PRO A 90 4.97 -10.98 -1.85
CA PRO A 90 4.33 -9.70 -1.55
C PRO A 90 2.81 -9.86 -1.54
N SER A 91 2.15 -9.20 -0.60
CA SER A 91 0.70 -9.08 -0.61
C SER A 91 0.26 -8.13 -1.75
N ASN A 92 -1.03 -8.09 -2.06
CA ASN A 92 -1.54 -7.20 -3.11
C ASN A 92 -1.22 -5.72 -2.83
N GLU A 93 -1.10 -5.33 -1.56
CA GLU A 93 -0.74 -3.97 -1.15
C GLU A 93 0.71 -3.60 -1.52
N ALA A 94 1.59 -4.59 -1.62
CA ALA A 94 2.99 -4.41 -2.01
C ALA A 94 3.24 -4.74 -3.49
N ARG A 95 2.26 -5.31 -4.22
CA ARG A 95 2.33 -5.48 -5.67
C ARG A 95 2.17 -4.14 -6.37
N LEU A 96 2.96 -3.92 -7.40
CA LEU A 96 2.99 -2.68 -8.16
C LEU A 96 2.88 -2.99 -9.66
N LEU A 97 2.05 -2.22 -10.36
CA LEU A 97 1.91 -2.29 -11.81
C LEU A 97 2.65 -1.13 -12.46
N THR A 98 3.25 -1.39 -13.61
CA THR A 98 3.73 -0.34 -14.51
C THR A 98 2.57 0.43 -15.12
N PHE A 99 2.85 1.64 -15.60
CA PHE A 99 1.88 2.43 -16.37
C PHE A 99 1.27 1.63 -17.54
N GLU A 100 2.08 0.94 -18.33
CA GLU A 100 1.62 0.13 -19.47
C GLU A 100 0.66 -0.99 -19.04
N SER A 101 0.95 -1.65 -17.92
CA SER A 101 0.10 -2.71 -17.36
C SER A 101 -1.24 -2.16 -16.89
N LEU A 102 -1.23 -1.00 -16.22
CA LEU A 102 -2.44 -0.33 -15.78
C LEU A 102 -3.27 0.18 -16.96
N LEU A 103 -2.62 0.79 -17.94
CA LEU A 103 -3.25 1.29 -19.16
C LEU A 103 -4.01 0.15 -19.85
N SER A 104 -3.35 -0.99 -20.08
CA SER A 104 -3.95 -2.16 -20.70
C SER A 104 -5.16 -2.69 -19.91
N ARG A 105 -5.13 -2.58 -18.59
CA ARG A 105 -6.19 -3.03 -17.70
C ARG A 105 -7.43 -2.13 -17.77
N TRP A 106 -7.24 -0.82 -17.98
CA TRP A 106 -8.30 0.18 -17.98
C TRP A 106 -8.66 0.73 -19.37
N ASP A 107 -8.04 0.24 -20.44
CA ASP A 107 -8.29 0.66 -21.83
C ASP A 107 -9.73 0.40 -22.31
N GLN A 108 -10.50 -0.40 -21.57
CA GLN A 108 -11.88 -0.77 -21.92
C GLN A 108 -12.95 0.09 -21.23
N ILE A 109 -12.57 1.13 -20.49
CA ILE A 109 -13.53 2.00 -19.80
C ILE A 109 -14.30 2.87 -20.82
N PRO A 110 -15.64 2.75 -20.92
CA PRO A 110 -16.40 3.55 -21.87
C PRO A 110 -16.41 5.04 -21.52
N GLY A 111 -16.28 5.91 -22.53
CA GLY A 111 -16.52 7.35 -22.40
C GLY A 111 -15.35 8.18 -21.88
N THR A 112 -14.19 7.58 -21.62
CA THR A 112 -12.93 8.28 -21.28
C THR A 112 -11.75 7.52 -21.85
N THR A 113 -10.60 8.17 -21.98
CA THR A 113 -9.34 7.44 -22.19
C THR A 113 -8.85 6.87 -20.86
N ALA A 114 -8.12 5.74 -20.90
CA ALA A 114 -7.52 5.18 -19.69
C ALA A 114 -6.51 6.15 -19.05
N VAL A 115 -5.77 6.94 -19.84
CA VAL A 115 -4.85 7.96 -19.33
C VAL A 115 -5.59 9.03 -18.53
N ASP A 116 -6.69 9.55 -19.07
CA ASP A 116 -7.49 10.57 -18.37
C ASP A 116 -8.12 10.00 -17.11
N PHE A 117 -8.54 8.73 -17.14
CA PHE A 117 -9.07 8.05 -15.97
C PHE A 117 -8.01 7.87 -14.88
N ILE A 118 -6.80 7.43 -15.23
CA ILE A 118 -5.66 7.33 -14.30
C ILE A 118 -5.37 8.68 -13.64
N LYS A 119 -5.28 9.75 -14.44
CA LYS A 119 -5.06 11.11 -13.92
C LYS A 119 -6.17 11.55 -12.97
N ALA A 120 -7.42 11.23 -13.28
CA ALA A 120 -8.55 11.54 -12.41
C ALA A 120 -8.45 10.79 -11.06
N LYS A 121 -8.07 9.51 -11.07
CA LYS A 121 -7.88 8.71 -9.84
C LYS A 121 -6.69 9.16 -9.00
N ILE A 122 -5.65 9.71 -9.63
CA ILE A 122 -4.53 10.33 -8.90
C ILE A 122 -4.98 11.65 -8.28
N ALA A 123 -5.68 12.50 -9.05
CA ALA A 123 -6.18 13.79 -8.57
C ALA A 123 -7.16 13.67 -7.40
N ASP A 124 -7.99 12.61 -7.36
CA ASP A 124 -8.91 12.33 -6.25
C ASP A 124 -8.29 11.47 -5.13
N SER A 125 -7.00 11.16 -5.23
CA SER A 125 -6.22 10.35 -4.26
C SER A 125 -6.68 8.90 -4.08
N SER A 126 -7.49 8.36 -5.01
CA SER A 126 -7.88 6.95 -5.03
C SER A 126 -6.78 6.03 -5.59
N LEU A 127 -5.80 6.60 -6.30
CA LEU A 127 -4.64 5.90 -6.85
C LEU A 127 -3.38 6.72 -6.57
N MET A 128 -2.34 6.11 -6.02
CA MET A 128 -1.03 6.74 -5.89
C MET A 128 -0.13 6.33 -7.06
N ASP A 129 0.57 7.32 -7.62
CA ASP A 129 1.70 7.11 -8.50
C ASP A 129 3.01 7.16 -7.71
N LEU A 130 3.92 6.25 -8.01
CA LEU A 130 5.21 6.11 -7.37
C LEU A 130 6.33 6.16 -8.39
N HIS A 131 7.42 6.87 -8.07
CA HIS A 131 8.69 6.73 -8.78
C HIS A 131 9.83 6.52 -7.77
N PRO A 132 10.69 5.50 -7.89
CA PRO A 132 11.65 5.14 -6.85
C PRO A 132 12.60 6.25 -6.38
N THR A 133 12.99 7.17 -7.25
CA THR A 133 13.93 8.28 -6.94
C THR A 133 13.28 9.65 -6.76
N PHE A 134 11.99 9.79 -7.10
CA PHE A 134 11.25 11.06 -7.00
C PHE A 134 10.06 10.99 -6.04
N GLY A 135 9.68 9.78 -5.58
CA GLY A 135 8.51 9.53 -4.74
C GLY A 135 7.17 9.54 -5.48
N GLY A 136 7.11 10.13 -6.67
CA GLY A 136 5.91 10.21 -7.53
C GLY A 136 6.25 10.78 -8.91
N THR A 137 5.23 11.03 -9.72
CA THR A 137 5.34 11.54 -11.10
C THR A 137 4.68 12.92 -11.22
N GLN A 138 4.74 13.50 -12.41
CA GLN A 138 4.05 14.75 -12.76
C GLN A 138 2.53 14.69 -12.58
N ALA A 139 1.92 13.51 -12.50
CA ALA A 139 0.48 13.40 -12.26
C ALA A 139 0.08 13.86 -10.85
N LEU A 140 0.96 13.66 -9.85
CA LEU A 140 0.73 14.14 -8.49
C LEU A 140 0.84 15.67 -8.39
N ASN A 141 1.81 16.26 -9.11
CA ASN A 141 2.02 17.70 -9.11
C ASN A 141 2.46 18.20 -10.50
N PRO A 142 1.51 18.58 -11.37
CA PRO A 142 1.82 19.04 -12.73
C PRO A 142 2.65 20.33 -12.80
N ALA A 143 2.79 21.06 -11.69
CA ALA A 143 3.60 22.28 -11.62
C ALA A 143 5.11 21.99 -11.47
N GLU A 144 5.48 20.76 -11.08
CA GLU A 144 6.88 20.36 -10.89
C GLU A 144 7.43 19.73 -12.17
N ALA A 145 7.89 20.57 -13.11
CA ALA A 145 8.37 20.12 -14.41
C ALA A 145 9.52 19.10 -14.35
N ASP A 146 10.27 19.08 -13.24
CA ASP A 146 11.41 18.19 -13.05
C ASP A 146 11.01 16.74 -12.74
N PHE A 147 9.77 16.52 -12.27
CA PHE A 147 9.26 15.19 -11.96
C PHE A 147 9.20 14.32 -13.23
N PRO A 148 9.32 12.99 -13.08
CA PRO A 148 9.20 12.07 -14.20
C PRO A 148 7.77 12.09 -14.75
N PRO A 149 7.59 11.82 -16.06
CA PRO A 149 6.28 11.72 -16.67
C PRO A 149 5.47 10.56 -16.05
N LEU A 150 4.14 10.59 -16.21
CA LEU A 150 3.22 9.58 -15.65
C LEU A 150 3.55 8.16 -16.13
N GLU A 151 4.07 8.05 -17.35
CA GLU A 151 4.45 6.81 -18.03
C GLU A 151 5.57 6.04 -17.29
N GLU A 152 6.35 6.74 -16.46
CA GLU A 152 7.41 6.15 -15.63
C GLU A 152 6.90 5.76 -14.22
N GLY A 153 5.60 5.94 -13.96
CA GLY A 153 4.97 5.65 -12.68
C GLY A 153 4.73 4.16 -12.42
N LEU A 154 4.78 3.82 -11.13
CA LEU A 154 4.32 2.55 -10.57
C LEU A 154 3.06 2.78 -9.73
N PHE A 155 2.16 1.80 -9.76
CA PHE A 155 0.82 1.94 -9.19
C PHE A 155 0.47 0.74 -8.31
N SER A 156 -0.10 0.97 -7.13
CA SER A 156 -0.47 -0.12 -6.21
C SER A 156 -1.59 -0.99 -6.80
N LEU A 157 -1.36 -2.31 -6.88
CA LEU A 157 -2.38 -3.26 -7.32
C LEU A 157 -3.60 -3.23 -6.41
N ALA A 158 -3.41 -3.08 -5.09
CA ALA A 158 -4.51 -3.00 -4.15
C ALA A 158 -5.42 -1.77 -4.42
N GLU A 159 -4.84 -0.60 -4.70
CA GLU A 159 -5.61 0.61 -5.04
C GLU A 159 -6.34 0.43 -6.37
N ILE A 160 -5.70 -0.18 -7.38
CA ILE A 160 -6.31 -0.50 -8.67
C ILE A 160 -7.54 -1.40 -8.50
N ILE A 161 -7.42 -2.48 -7.70
CA ILE A 161 -8.53 -3.39 -7.42
C ILE A 161 -9.68 -2.64 -6.73
N LEU A 162 -9.38 -1.76 -5.78
CA LEU A 162 -10.42 -0.99 -5.08
C LEU A 162 -11.14 -0.01 -6.01
N VAL A 163 -10.43 0.67 -6.91
CA VAL A 163 -11.03 1.51 -7.95
C VAL A 163 -11.95 0.68 -8.83
N GLU A 164 -11.48 -0.49 -9.26
CA GLU A 164 -12.27 -1.41 -10.09
C GLU A 164 -13.55 -1.86 -9.41
N GLU A 165 -13.47 -2.23 -8.14
CA GLU A 165 -14.63 -2.69 -7.36
C GLU A 165 -15.65 -1.59 -7.12
N LYS A 166 -15.20 -0.35 -6.89
CA LYS A 166 -16.08 0.78 -6.58
C LYS A 166 -16.72 1.38 -7.82
N GLU A 167 -15.96 1.52 -8.90
CA GLU A 167 -16.36 2.35 -10.05
C GLU A 167 -16.61 1.53 -11.32
N LEU A 168 -15.91 0.40 -11.50
CA LEU A 168 -15.94 -0.36 -12.75
C LEU A 168 -16.75 -1.67 -12.64
N LYS A 169 -17.05 -2.12 -11.42
CA LYS A 169 -17.83 -3.35 -11.14
C LYS A 169 -19.19 -3.40 -11.84
N ASN A 170 -19.82 -2.23 -12.04
CA ASN A 170 -21.09 -2.11 -12.75
C ASN A 170 -20.94 -1.85 -14.26
N LEU A 171 -19.76 -1.43 -14.73
CA LEU A 171 -19.48 -1.19 -16.15
C LEU A 171 -19.09 -2.48 -16.88
N ILE A 172 -18.39 -3.39 -16.20
CA ILE A 172 -18.00 -4.71 -16.74
C ILE A 172 -19.22 -5.66 -16.84
N ALA A 173 -20.28 -5.43 -16.04
CA ALA A 173 -21.51 -6.21 -16.07
C ALA A 173 -22.48 -5.84 -17.22
N VAL A 174 -22.23 -4.76 -17.97
CA VAL A 174 -23.16 -4.20 -18.98
C VAL A 174 -22.63 -4.35 -20.42
N ALA A 175 -21.61 -5.17 -20.65
CA ALA A 175 -21.33 -5.64 -22.02
C ALA A 175 -22.45 -6.61 -22.46
N PRO A 176 -23.17 -6.35 -23.57
CA PRO A 176 -24.32 -7.17 -23.94
C PRO A 176 -23.82 -8.51 -24.49
N LYS A 177 -23.95 -9.56 -23.69
CA LYS A 177 -24.06 -10.92 -24.23
C LYS A 177 -25.52 -11.30 -24.27
N SER A 178 -25.95 -11.58 -25.49
CA SER A 178 -27.24 -12.11 -25.89
C SER A 178 -27.77 -13.23 -24.99
N GLU A 179 -29.05 -13.08 -24.66
CA GLU A 179 -30.07 -14.09 -24.38
C GLU A 179 -29.92 -15.11 -23.24
N ASN A 180 -30.95 -15.03 -22.38
CA ASN A 180 -31.66 -16.09 -21.64
C ASN A 180 -30.92 -16.80 -20.50
N PHE A 181 -31.36 -16.58 -19.26
CA PHE A 181 -32.15 -17.56 -18.52
C PHE A 181 -32.76 -16.97 -17.23
N THR A 182 -33.84 -17.61 -16.82
CA THR A 182 -34.91 -17.24 -15.90
C THR A 182 -34.56 -17.02 -14.42
N ASN A 183 -35.36 -16.15 -13.81
CA ASN A 183 -35.62 -15.95 -12.37
C ASN A 183 -35.45 -17.19 -11.47
N LYS A 184 -34.80 -17.00 -10.31
CA LYS A 184 -35.24 -17.60 -9.04
C LYS A 184 -34.74 -16.81 -7.82
N ARG A 185 -35.69 -16.19 -7.10
CA ARG A 185 -35.51 -15.71 -5.70
C ARG A 185 -35.27 -16.90 -4.77
N LEU A 186 -34.38 -16.71 -3.79
CA LEU A 186 -34.25 -17.37 -2.47
C LEU A 186 -33.03 -16.68 -1.83
N GLY A 187 -32.98 -16.24 -0.58
CA GLY A 187 -33.90 -16.24 0.55
C GLY A 187 -33.17 -15.47 1.66
N GLU A 188 -33.91 -14.70 2.43
CA GLU A 188 -33.40 -14.00 3.61
C GLU A 188 -32.84 -15.02 4.62
N SER A 189 -31.63 -14.77 5.11
CA SER A 189 -31.08 -15.44 6.29
C SER A 189 -30.57 -14.38 7.24
N SER A 190 -31.40 -14.11 8.24
CA SER A 190 -31.11 -13.34 9.43
C SER A 190 -30.04 -14.06 10.27
N LEU A 191 -28.91 -13.40 10.51
CA LEU A 191 -28.00 -13.75 11.60
C LEU A 191 -27.91 -12.56 12.55
N SER A 192 -28.45 -12.75 13.76
CA SER A 192 -28.37 -11.79 14.85
C SER A 192 -26.94 -11.74 15.38
N ILE A 193 -26.34 -10.56 15.38
CA ILE A 193 -25.05 -10.32 16.04
C ILE A 193 -25.32 -9.66 17.38
N ASN A 194 -24.85 -10.35 18.42
CA ASN A 194 -24.87 -9.96 19.81
C ASN A 194 -24.32 -8.53 20.01
N SER A 195 -25.06 -7.72 20.75
CA SER A 195 -24.66 -6.42 21.26
C SER A 195 -23.53 -6.56 22.28
N GLY A 196 -22.30 -6.64 21.82
CA GLY A 196 -21.09 -6.54 22.63
C GLY A 196 -20.31 -5.28 22.28
N SER A 197 -20.44 -4.22 23.08
CA SER A 197 -19.53 -3.09 23.26
C SER A 197 -18.60 -2.72 22.07
N VAL A 198 -19.15 -2.17 20.98
CA VAL A 198 -18.39 -1.60 19.85
C VAL A 198 -17.94 -0.17 20.17
N THR A 199 -17.14 0.02 21.21
CA THR A 199 -16.76 1.37 21.68
C THR A 199 -15.28 1.69 21.53
N GLU A 200 -14.38 0.71 21.37
CA GLU A 200 -12.94 0.96 21.26
C GLU A 200 -12.30 0.27 20.04
N LEU A 201 -11.19 0.83 19.56
CA LEU A 201 -10.31 0.19 18.59
C LEU A 201 -9.62 -1.03 19.24
N PRO A 202 -9.31 -2.11 18.49
CA PRO A 202 -8.75 -3.34 19.05
C PRO A 202 -7.51 -3.16 19.96
N ASN A 203 -6.66 -2.16 19.69
CA ASN A 203 -5.50 -1.85 20.52
C ASN A 203 -5.41 -0.35 20.79
N PRO A 204 -6.08 0.16 21.84
CA PRO A 204 -5.98 1.57 22.20
C PRO A 204 -4.54 1.91 22.64
N PRO A 205 -3.99 3.07 22.26
CA PRO A 205 -2.72 3.53 22.79
C PRO A 205 -2.86 3.87 24.28
N LYS A 206 -1.78 3.71 25.06
CA LYS A 206 -1.73 4.08 26.50
C LYS A 206 -2.15 5.53 26.77
N ARG A 207 -1.88 6.42 25.83
CA ARG A 207 -2.34 7.81 25.83
C ARG A 207 -3.22 8.02 24.59
N MET A 208 -4.50 8.26 24.83
CA MET A 208 -5.49 8.58 23.80
C MET A 208 -5.36 10.06 23.45
N ASP A 209 -4.72 10.37 22.32
CA ASP A 209 -4.67 11.72 21.79
C ASP A 209 -5.90 12.04 20.94
N ASP A 210 -6.08 13.31 20.58
CA ASP A 210 -7.28 13.76 19.86
C ASP A 210 -7.43 13.05 18.50
N TRP A 211 -6.32 12.70 17.86
CA TRP A 211 -6.33 11.91 16.64
C TRP A 211 -6.82 10.48 16.86
N TYR A 212 -6.44 9.83 17.96
CA TYR A 212 -7.02 8.53 18.31
C TYR A 212 -8.54 8.62 18.49
N LEU A 213 -9.03 9.64 19.19
CA LEU A 213 -10.46 9.82 19.42
C LEU A 213 -11.22 10.10 18.12
N ALA A 214 -10.69 10.96 17.26
CA ALA A 214 -11.26 11.23 15.94
C ALA A 214 -11.31 9.98 15.04
N ILE A 215 -10.22 9.20 15.00
CA ILE A 215 -10.15 7.96 14.22
C ILE A 215 -11.13 6.90 14.77
N ARG A 216 -11.24 6.78 16.09
CA ARG A 216 -12.19 5.87 16.76
C ARG A 216 -13.63 6.22 16.42
N ASP A 217 -14.00 7.50 16.51
CA ASP A 217 -15.37 7.95 16.27
C ASP A 217 -15.74 7.82 14.79
N ALA A 218 -14.82 8.18 13.88
CA ALA A 218 -15.00 7.96 12.45
C ALA A 218 -15.21 6.48 12.10
N ARG A 219 -14.47 5.56 12.78
CA ARG A 219 -14.64 4.11 12.60
C ARG A 219 -16.00 3.65 13.14
N HIS A 220 -16.41 4.14 14.31
CA HIS A 220 -17.70 3.78 14.89
C HIS A 220 -18.84 4.16 13.95
N GLU A 221 -18.86 5.40 13.45
CA GLU A 221 -19.83 5.84 12.46
C GLU A 221 -19.80 4.98 11.18
N PHE A 222 -18.61 4.64 10.69
CA PHE A 222 -18.45 3.78 9.52
C PHE A 222 -19.09 2.40 9.74
N ILE A 223 -18.81 1.75 10.88
CA ILE A 223 -19.37 0.45 11.21
C ILE A 223 -20.89 0.53 11.35
N THR A 224 -21.41 1.60 11.99
CA THR A 224 -22.85 1.81 12.10
C THR A 224 -23.53 1.97 10.73
N GLN A 225 -22.87 2.64 9.78
CA GLN A 225 -23.43 2.87 8.43
C GLN A 225 -23.30 1.65 7.52
N ASN A 226 -22.18 0.93 7.60
CA ASN A 226 -21.82 -0.10 6.61
C ASN A 226 -21.92 -1.53 7.15
N MET A 227 -22.17 -1.70 8.46
CA MET A 227 -22.28 -2.98 9.15
C MET A 227 -21.04 -3.90 8.98
N ARG A 228 -19.85 -3.30 8.76
CA ARG A 228 -18.56 -4.00 8.62
C ARG A 228 -17.39 -3.13 9.06
N GLU A 229 -16.24 -3.76 9.30
CA GLU A 229 -14.98 -3.05 9.52
C GLU A 229 -14.49 -2.34 8.26
N PRO A 230 -13.99 -1.10 8.37
CA PRO A 230 -13.30 -0.42 7.30
C PRO A 230 -11.86 -0.91 7.17
N ASP A 231 -11.33 -0.94 5.95
CA ASP A 231 -9.89 -1.04 5.73
C ASP A 231 -9.18 0.31 5.98
N THR A 232 -7.84 0.29 5.88
CA THR A 232 -7.02 1.49 6.08
C THR A 232 -7.37 2.63 5.13
N LEU A 233 -7.59 2.34 3.84
CA LEU A 233 -7.89 3.36 2.86
C LEU A 233 -9.29 3.94 3.07
N GLU A 234 -10.26 3.09 3.36
CA GLU A 234 -11.64 3.50 3.65
C GLU A 234 -11.72 4.45 4.84
N MET A 235 -10.93 4.19 5.87
CA MET A 235 -10.84 5.11 7.01
C MET A 235 -10.15 6.42 6.69
N TRP A 236 -9.08 6.38 5.89
CA TRP A 236 -8.43 7.60 5.43
C TRP A 236 -9.41 8.46 4.63
N LEU A 237 -10.09 7.86 3.65
CA LEU A 237 -11.10 8.54 2.84
C LEU A 237 -12.27 9.04 3.68
N ARG A 238 -12.73 8.27 4.66
CA ARG A 238 -13.77 8.69 5.60
C ARG A 238 -13.38 9.98 6.33
N LEU A 239 -12.16 10.05 6.85
CA LEU A 239 -11.66 11.24 7.55
C LEU A 239 -11.46 12.45 6.60
N CYS A 240 -11.11 12.20 5.34
CA CYS A 240 -11.01 13.27 4.35
C CYS A 240 -12.38 13.79 3.89
N GLN A 241 -13.34 12.91 3.64
CA GLN A 241 -14.61 13.30 3.03
C GLN A 241 -15.66 13.71 4.08
N MET A 242 -15.64 13.04 5.23
CA MET A 242 -16.64 13.18 6.28
C MET A 242 -15.99 13.04 7.67
N PRO A 243 -15.09 13.97 8.05
CA PRO A 243 -14.49 13.95 9.38
C PRO A 243 -15.57 14.13 10.46
N PRO A 244 -15.41 13.51 11.65
CA PRO A 244 -16.36 13.72 12.74
C PRO A 244 -16.36 15.19 13.18
N SER A 245 -17.54 15.82 13.16
CA SER A 245 -17.70 17.27 13.28
C SER A 245 -17.25 17.84 14.63
N SER A 246 -17.17 17.01 15.67
CA SER A 246 -16.74 17.40 17.02
C SER A 246 -15.25 17.75 17.14
N TYR A 247 -14.43 17.45 16.14
CA TYR A 247 -12.97 17.62 16.21
C TYR A 247 -12.43 18.77 15.37
N GLY A 248 -13.27 19.48 14.61
CA GLY A 248 -12.85 20.64 13.81
C GLY A 248 -11.77 20.32 12.78
N ILE A 249 -11.76 19.09 12.23
CA ILE A 249 -10.71 18.64 11.30
C ILE A 249 -10.80 19.44 10.00
N THR A 250 -9.70 20.05 9.61
CA THR A 250 -9.54 20.72 8.31
C THR A 250 -8.59 19.93 7.41
N ILE A 251 -8.62 20.23 6.12
CA ILE A 251 -7.83 19.55 5.10
C ILE A 251 -7.00 20.59 4.39
N ASP A 252 -5.72 20.31 4.21
CA ASP A 252 -4.86 21.05 3.31
C ASP A 252 -3.98 20.09 2.48
N ASN A 253 -3.20 20.68 1.58
CA ASN A 253 -2.18 19.98 0.80
C ASN A 253 -0.78 20.35 1.27
N SER A 254 -0.58 20.48 2.59
CA SER A 254 0.74 20.69 3.18
C SER A 254 1.60 19.43 3.05
N PHE A 255 2.93 19.58 3.03
CA PHE A 255 3.88 18.44 3.03
C PHE A 255 3.86 17.51 1.81
N ARG A 256 3.42 17.97 0.64
CA ARG A 256 3.41 17.18 -0.61
C ARG A 256 2.47 15.95 -0.59
N GLU A 257 1.56 15.86 0.38
CA GLU A 257 0.48 14.86 0.44
C GLU A 257 -0.79 15.48 1.08
N THR A 258 -1.97 14.90 0.87
CA THR A 258 -3.19 15.35 1.58
C THR A 258 -2.96 15.22 3.09
N THR A 259 -3.11 16.34 3.80
CA THR A 259 -2.85 16.42 5.23
C THR A 259 -4.09 16.91 5.97
N LEU A 260 -4.50 16.15 6.99
CA LEU A 260 -5.60 16.51 7.87
C LEU A 260 -5.04 17.28 9.07
N HIS A 261 -5.74 18.30 9.55
CA HIS A 261 -5.33 19.12 10.67
C HIS A 261 -6.36 19.09 11.79
N LEU A 262 -5.91 18.79 13.01
CA LEU A 262 -6.70 18.86 14.24
C LEU A 262 -5.93 19.74 15.22
N ASP A 263 -6.43 20.95 15.51
CA ASP A 263 -5.78 21.94 16.39
C ASP A 263 -4.26 22.12 16.13
N ASN A 264 -3.90 22.33 14.87
CA ASN A 264 -2.51 22.45 14.38
C ASN A 264 -1.67 21.16 14.45
N LYS A 265 -2.26 20.01 14.72
CA LYS A 265 -1.58 18.70 14.66
C LYS A 265 -1.82 18.10 13.27
N PRO A 266 -0.83 18.15 12.35
CA PRO A 266 -0.99 17.54 11.05
C PRO A 266 -1.03 16.02 11.16
N LEU A 267 -1.88 15.41 10.35
CA LEU A 267 -1.97 13.99 10.13
C LEU A 267 -1.96 13.74 8.63
N THR A 268 -0.78 13.38 8.16
CA THR A 268 -0.57 13.01 6.77
C THR A 268 -1.04 11.57 6.50
N LYS A 269 -1.29 11.17 5.24
CA LYS A 269 -1.75 9.82 4.88
C LYS A 269 -0.78 8.75 5.42
N THR A 270 0.52 9.01 5.31
CA THR A 270 1.58 8.14 5.86
C THR A 270 1.45 7.97 7.39
N ASN A 271 1.33 9.08 8.12
CA ASN A 271 1.21 9.04 9.59
C ASN A 271 -0.13 8.43 10.06
N PHE A 272 -1.20 8.63 9.30
CA PHE A 272 -2.47 7.97 9.52
C PHE A 272 -2.32 6.45 9.36
N LYS A 273 -1.71 5.96 8.27
CA LYS A 273 -1.49 4.52 8.03
C LYS A 273 -0.74 3.86 9.20
N LEU A 274 0.30 4.52 9.72
CA LEU A 274 1.05 4.06 10.90
C LEU A 274 0.18 3.96 12.16
N ARG A 275 -0.65 4.98 12.41
CA ARG A 275 -1.58 5.02 13.55
C ARG A 275 -2.66 3.96 13.42
N TRP A 276 -3.30 3.88 12.26
CA TRP A 276 -4.36 2.92 11.96
C TRP A 276 -3.88 1.50 12.16
N ASN A 277 -2.76 1.10 11.55
CA ASN A 277 -2.17 -0.22 11.72
C ASN A 277 -1.88 -0.56 13.19
N ARG A 278 -1.48 0.44 14.00
CA ARG A 278 -1.27 0.23 15.43
C ARG A 278 -2.58 -0.02 16.18
N TYR A 279 -3.65 0.69 15.82
CA TYR A 279 -4.93 0.61 16.51
C TYR A 279 -5.77 -0.61 16.08
N SER A 280 -5.68 -1.01 14.81
CA SER A 280 -6.56 -2.02 14.19
C SER A 280 -5.96 -3.43 14.08
N ASN A 281 -4.63 -3.59 14.08
CA ASN A 281 -4.02 -4.93 14.01
C ASN A 281 -4.19 -5.68 15.33
N LYS A 282 -5.03 -6.72 15.36
CA LYS A 282 -5.03 -7.71 16.45
C LYS A 282 -3.60 -8.22 16.63
N GLN A 283 -2.94 -7.88 17.74
CA GLN A 283 -1.80 -8.66 18.17
C GLN A 283 -2.31 -10.10 18.31
N VAL A 284 -1.73 -11.02 17.53
CA VAL A 284 -1.74 -12.42 17.90
C VAL A 284 -1.03 -12.45 19.25
N LEU A 285 -1.82 -12.46 20.33
CA LEU A 285 -1.39 -13.00 21.60
C LEU A 285 -1.04 -14.45 21.30
N ILE A 286 0.22 -14.70 20.96
CA ILE A 286 0.80 -16.00 21.17
C ILE A 286 0.83 -16.12 22.68
N ASP A 287 -0.16 -16.83 23.22
CA ASP A 287 -0.06 -17.45 24.53
C ASP A 287 1.18 -18.34 24.48
N ILE A 288 2.31 -17.79 24.92
CA ILE A 288 3.42 -18.62 25.40
C ILE A 288 2.91 -19.17 26.73
N ASN A 289 2.28 -20.33 26.64
CA ASN A 289 2.33 -21.31 27.72
C ASN A 289 3.81 -21.56 28.03
N SER A 290 4.33 -20.77 28.96
CA SER A 290 5.54 -21.09 29.68
C SER A 290 5.15 -21.97 30.86
N ASP A 291 4.82 -23.23 30.56
CA ASP A 291 5.12 -24.31 31.49
C ASP A 291 6.50 -24.86 31.10
N ASN A 292 7.31 -25.09 32.14
CA ASN A 292 8.68 -25.59 32.17
C ASN A 292 9.80 -24.55 32.09
N LYS A 293 10.10 -23.96 33.26
CA LYS A 293 11.44 -24.10 33.86
C LYS A 293 11.33 -24.34 35.37
N ASP A 294 11.62 -25.58 35.75
CA ASP A 294 12.28 -26.04 36.97
C ASP A 294 12.03 -25.29 38.30
N GLN A 295 11.15 -25.85 39.14
CA GLN A 295 11.41 -26.20 40.55
C GLN A 295 10.29 -27.06 41.13
#